data_AF-A0A9X2GHX3-F1
#
_entry.id   AF-A0A9X2GHX3-F1
#
_cell.length_a   1.000
_cell.length_b   1.000
_cell.length_c   1.000
_cell.angle_alpha   90.00
_cell.angle_beta   90.00
_cell.angle_gamma   90.00
#
_symmetry.space_group_name_H-M   'P 1'
#
loop_
_entity.id
_entity.type
_entity.pdbx_description
1 polymer ?
#
loop_
_entity_poly.entity_id
_entity_poly.type
_entity_poly.pdbx_seq_one_letter_code
_entity_poly.pdbx_strand_id
1 'polypeptide(L)'
;MATGPSPGGAVDEGELWGFVACLKATNRYAFAQAFGRFGVDVATEWGRNGAELFNPGQRKYTGRPAVPREGGGARELGTVEEFDLFRDWHWFYRVQMAGRTVDGFRRAMWDMARLRVRDVGETPWDGPAEPPTWTVPGPEGPRPARIKDVITSERGVARTWSRPA
;
A
#
# COMPACT_ATOMS: atom_id res chain seq x y z
N MET A 1 -22.53 7.75 -23.00
CA MET A 1 -22.26 7.59 -21.55
C MET A 1 -21.38 6.38 -21.40
N ALA A 2 -20.20 6.50 -20.78
CA ALA A 2 -19.43 5.32 -20.42
C ALA A 2 -20.25 4.53 -19.39
N THR A 3 -20.61 3.29 -19.73
CA THR A 3 -21.25 2.38 -18.78
C THR A 3 -20.26 2.13 -17.65
N GLY A 4 -20.67 2.40 -16.41
CA GLY A 4 -19.84 2.12 -15.23
C GLY A 4 -19.47 0.63 -15.14
N PRO A 5 -18.45 0.28 -14.34
CA PRO A 5 -18.09 -1.12 -14.13
C PRO A 5 -19.30 -1.91 -13.59
N SER A 6 -19.44 -3.16 -13.99
CA SER A 6 -20.55 -4.01 -13.54
C SER A 6 -20.45 -4.27 -12.04
N PRO A 7 -21.57 -4.36 -11.29
CA PRO A 7 -21.54 -4.60 -9.84
C PRO A 7 -20.79 -5.89 -9.44
N GLY A 8 -20.94 -6.95 -10.24
CA GLY A 8 -20.22 -8.21 -10.06
C GLY A 8 -18.80 -8.23 -10.63
N GLY A 9 -18.31 -7.12 -11.18
CA GLY A 9 -16.96 -7.00 -11.71
C GLY A 9 -15.91 -7.14 -10.59
N ALA A 10 -14.79 -7.79 -10.89
CA ALA A 10 -13.68 -7.88 -9.96
C ALA A 10 -13.02 -6.50 -9.78
N VAL A 11 -12.62 -6.21 -8.54
CA VAL A 11 -11.84 -5.02 -8.18
C VAL A 11 -10.42 -5.46 -7.90
N ASP A 12 -9.42 -4.74 -8.42
CA ASP A 12 -8.02 -4.99 -8.10
C ASP A 12 -7.69 -4.65 -6.64
N GLU A 13 -6.62 -5.22 -6.12
CA GLU A 13 -6.15 -4.87 -4.78
C GLU A 13 -5.76 -3.40 -4.64
N GLY A 14 -6.09 -2.80 -3.49
CA GLY A 14 -5.90 -1.39 -3.23
C GLY A 14 -4.75 -1.08 -2.28
N GLU A 15 -4.07 0.05 -2.48
CA GLU A 15 -3.03 0.54 -1.57
C GLU A 15 -3.54 0.81 -0.15
N LEU A 16 -4.79 1.26 -0.03
CA LEU A 16 -5.40 1.53 1.27
C LEU A 16 -5.31 0.29 2.16
N TRP A 17 -5.63 -0.89 1.63
CA TRP A 17 -5.66 -2.13 2.42
C TRP A 17 -4.26 -2.65 2.74
N GLY A 18 -3.27 -2.42 1.88
CA GLY A 18 -1.87 -2.65 2.23
C GLY A 18 -1.42 -1.77 3.41
N PHE A 19 -1.84 -0.50 3.42
CA PHE A 19 -1.64 0.38 4.57
C PHE A 19 -2.40 -0.08 5.82
N VAL A 20 -3.66 -0.50 5.70
CA VAL A 20 -4.45 -0.99 6.86
C VAL A 20 -3.79 -2.24 7.47
N ALA A 21 -3.25 -3.15 6.66
CA ALA A 21 -2.51 -4.31 7.16
C ALA A 21 -1.25 -3.88 7.95
N CYS A 22 -0.49 -2.92 7.41
CA CYS A 22 0.66 -2.33 8.12
C CYS A 22 0.24 -1.67 9.44
N LEU A 23 -0.83 -0.88 9.44
CA LEU A 23 -1.40 -0.25 10.63
C LEU A 23 -1.82 -1.30 11.67
N LYS A 24 -2.47 -2.39 11.26
CA LYS A 24 -2.87 -3.48 12.16
C LYS A 24 -1.65 -4.14 12.81
N ALA A 25 -0.59 -4.38 12.04
CA ALA A 25 0.62 -5.00 12.55
C ALA A 25 1.42 -4.10 13.50
N THR A 26 1.51 -2.81 13.19
CA THR A 26 2.34 -1.85 13.94
C THR A 26 1.60 -1.18 15.10
N ASN A 27 0.28 -0.99 14.99
CA ASN A 27 -0.53 -0.32 15.98
C ASN A 27 -1.98 -0.83 16.00
N ARG A 28 -2.19 -1.99 16.64
CA ARG A 28 -3.52 -2.63 16.78
C ARG A 28 -4.58 -1.72 17.41
N TYR A 29 -4.18 -0.84 18.33
CA TYR A 29 -5.11 0.11 18.95
C TYR A 29 -5.64 1.13 17.93
N ALA A 30 -4.76 1.74 17.15
CA ALA A 30 -5.15 2.68 16.11
C ALA A 30 -5.95 1.99 14.99
N PHE A 31 -5.57 0.76 14.61
CA PHE A 31 -6.37 -0.07 13.71
C PHE A 31 -7.79 -0.28 14.24
N ALA A 32 -7.94 -0.68 15.50
CA ALA A 32 -9.25 -0.91 16.10
C ALA A 32 -10.11 0.36 16.09
N GLN A 33 -9.52 1.53 16.37
CA GLN A 33 -10.21 2.81 16.36
C GLN A 33 -10.64 3.24 14.94
N ALA A 34 -9.81 3.01 13.93
CA ALA A 34 -10.05 3.47 12.56
C ALA A 34 -10.91 2.51 11.73
N PHE A 35 -10.73 1.19 11.90
CA PHE A 35 -11.37 0.15 11.08
C PHE A 35 -11.98 -0.98 11.91
N GLY A 36 -11.20 -1.59 12.81
CA GLY A 36 -11.56 -2.87 13.43
C GLY A 36 -12.88 -2.86 14.20
N ARG A 37 -13.18 -1.79 14.96
CA ARG A 37 -14.45 -1.65 15.69
C ARG A 37 -15.67 -1.54 14.77
N PHE A 38 -15.47 -1.30 13.48
CA PHE A 38 -16.53 -1.21 12.48
C PHE A 38 -16.71 -2.52 11.70
N GLY A 39 -16.15 -3.63 12.19
CA GLY A 39 -16.32 -4.95 11.57
C GLY A 39 -15.55 -5.11 10.26
N VAL A 40 -14.51 -4.30 10.05
CA VAL A 40 -13.63 -4.40 8.88
C VAL A 40 -12.25 -4.85 9.31
N ASP A 41 -11.75 -5.86 8.63
CA ASP A 41 -10.41 -6.41 8.78
C ASP A 41 -9.65 -6.41 7.45
N VAL A 42 -8.42 -6.91 7.46
CA VAL A 42 -7.58 -7.14 6.28
C VAL A 42 -7.65 -8.60 5.86
N ALA A 43 -7.71 -8.85 4.55
CA ALA A 43 -7.69 -10.21 4.02
C ALA A 43 -6.32 -10.88 4.19
N THR A 44 -5.26 -10.10 3.99
CA THR A 44 -3.87 -10.54 4.13
C THR A 44 -3.17 -9.70 5.19
N GLU A 45 -2.57 -10.38 6.17
CA GLU A 45 -1.81 -9.75 7.25
C GLU A 45 -0.47 -9.20 6.73
N TRP A 46 0.09 -8.22 7.45
CA TRP A 46 1.41 -7.66 7.09
C TRP A 46 2.56 -8.67 7.16
N GLY A 47 2.44 -9.68 8.04
CA GLY A 47 3.53 -10.60 8.34
C GLY A 47 4.77 -9.88 8.90
N ARG A 48 5.96 -10.36 8.54
CA ARG A 48 7.24 -9.81 9.04
C ARG A 48 7.60 -8.47 8.42
N ASN A 49 7.32 -8.30 7.12
CA ASN A 49 7.84 -7.19 6.33
C ASN A 49 6.91 -6.75 5.18
N GLY A 50 5.67 -7.25 5.13
CA GLY A 50 4.73 -6.93 4.06
C GLY A 50 5.01 -7.58 2.71
N ALA A 51 5.91 -8.58 2.63
CA ALA A 51 6.32 -9.17 1.36
C ALA A 51 5.16 -9.76 0.54
N GLU A 52 4.17 -10.37 1.19
CA GLU A 52 2.98 -10.93 0.51
C GLU A 52 2.07 -9.85 -0.09
N LEU A 53 2.11 -8.65 0.48
CA LEU A 53 1.33 -7.50 0.02
C LEU A 53 2.10 -6.66 -1.01
N PHE A 54 3.40 -6.89 -1.18
CA PHE A 54 4.25 -6.03 -2.00
C PHE A 54 4.09 -6.34 -3.49
N ASN A 55 3.58 -5.37 -4.25
CA ASN A 55 3.55 -5.40 -5.70
C ASN A 55 4.87 -4.86 -6.26
N PRO A 56 5.76 -5.71 -6.80
CA PRO A 56 7.08 -5.28 -7.28
C PRO A 56 7.00 -4.41 -8.54
N GLY A 57 5.98 -4.58 -9.38
CA GLY A 57 5.81 -3.78 -10.60
C GLY A 57 5.41 -2.33 -10.31
N GLN A 58 4.73 -2.09 -9.19
CA GLN A 58 4.24 -0.75 -8.80
C GLN A 58 4.89 -0.21 -7.53
N ARG A 59 5.85 -0.96 -6.94
CA ARG A 59 6.62 -0.60 -5.73
C ARG A 59 5.73 -0.07 -4.61
N LYS A 60 4.68 -0.84 -4.34
CA LYS A 60 3.64 -0.48 -3.37
C LYS A 60 3.10 -1.72 -2.70
N TYR A 61 2.43 -1.53 -1.58
CA TYR A 61 1.76 -2.61 -0.87
C TYR A 61 0.27 -2.53 -1.16
N THR A 62 -0.32 -3.62 -1.65
CA THR A 62 -1.75 -3.72 -1.95
C THR A 62 -2.38 -4.84 -1.14
N GLY A 63 -3.68 -4.74 -0.92
CA GLY A 63 -4.43 -5.82 -0.32
C GLY A 63 -5.94 -5.62 -0.49
N ARG A 64 -6.70 -6.38 0.29
CA ARG A 64 -8.18 -6.35 0.28
C ARG A 64 -8.76 -6.23 1.69
N PRO A 65 -9.96 -5.66 1.81
CA PRO A 65 -10.71 -5.75 3.05
C PRO A 65 -11.24 -7.16 3.25
N ALA A 66 -11.43 -7.52 4.50
CA ALA A 66 -12.21 -8.67 4.90
C ALA A 66 -13.28 -8.27 5.92
N VAL A 67 -14.40 -8.98 5.92
CA VAL A 67 -15.49 -8.81 6.88
C VAL A 67 -15.78 -10.13 7.59
N PRO A 68 -16.25 -10.11 8.84
CA PRO A 68 -16.65 -11.33 9.54
C PRO A 68 -17.73 -12.09 8.77
N ARG A 69 -17.67 -13.43 8.81
CA ARG A 69 -18.72 -14.31 8.28
C ARG A 69 -19.63 -14.80 9.40
N GLU A 70 -20.92 -14.90 9.12
CA GLU A 70 -21.84 -15.65 9.97
C GLU A 70 -21.39 -17.12 10.03
N GLY A 71 -21.10 -17.63 11.24
CA GLY A 71 -20.49 -18.94 11.46
C GLY A 71 -18.99 -18.90 11.80
N GLY A 72 -18.37 -17.72 11.82
CA GLY A 72 -16.97 -17.54 12.17
C GLY A 72 -16.04 -17.44 10.95
N GLY A 73 -14.86 -16.86 11.18
CA GLY A 73 -13.89 -16.55 10.13
C GLY A 73 -14.14 -15.20 9.45
N ALA A 74 -13.30 -14.90 8.46
CA ALA A 74 -13.33 -13.67 7.69
C ALA A 74 -13.54 -13.98 6.20
N ARG A 75 -14.26 -13.10 5.52
CA ARG A 75 -14.55 -13.16 4.09
C ARG A 75 -13.92 -11.97 3.41
N GLU A 76 -13.02 -12.24 2.48
CA GLU A 76 -12.44 -11.23 1.60
C GLU A 76 -13.51 -10.60 0.71
N LEU A 77 -13.39 -9.30 0.48
CA LEU A 77 -14.21 -8.54 -0.46
C LEU A 77 -13.42 -8.32 -1.76
N GLY A 78 -14.08 -8.49 -2.90
CA GLY A 78 -13.43 -8.46 -4.21
C GLY A 78 -14.27 -7.93 -5.37
N THR A 79 -15.56 -7.64 -5.19
CA THR A 79 -16.41 -7.12 -6.28
C THR A 79 -16.64 -5.61 -6.18
N VAL A 80 -17.10 -5.01 -7.29
CA VAL A 80 -17.41 -3.58 -7.37
C VAL A 80 -18.47 -3.19 -6.35
N GLU A 81 -19.55 -3.98 -6.24
CA GLU A 81 -20.65 -3.76 -5.30
C GLU A 81 -20.19 -3.82 -3.84
N GLU A 82 -19.33 -4.78 -3.50
CA GLU A 82 -18.78 -4.89 -2.15
C GLU A 82 -17.90 -3.70 -1.77
N PHE A 83 -17.25 -3.10 -2.76
CA PHE A 83 -16.41 -1.92 -2.57
C PHE A 83 -17.20 -0.61 -2.53
N ASP A 84 -18.47 -0.58 -2.96
CA ASP A 84 -19.30 0.64 -2.90
C ASP A 84 -19.44 1.14 -1.46
N LEU A 85 -19.50 0.21 -0.49
CA LEU A 85 -19.45 0.54 0.94
C LEU A 85 -18.27 1.48 1.27
N PHE A 86 -17.08 1.20 0.74
CA PHE A 86 -15.88 2.02 1.02
C PHE A 86 -15.80 3.30 0.19
N ARG A 87 -16.61 3.40 -0.86
CA ARG A 87 -16.75 4.62 -1.68
C ARG A 87 -17.80 5.58 -1.11
N ASP A 88 -18.65 5.09 -0.21
CA ASP A 88 -19.67 5.91 0.43
C ASP A 88 -19.09 7.02 1.30
N TRP A 89 -19.86 8.11 1.40
CA TRP A 89 -19.51 9.30 2.17
C TRP A 89 -19.15 8.98 3.63
N HIS A 90 -19.82 8.00 4.23
CA HIS A 90 -19.59 7.59 5.61
C HIS A 90 -18.15 7.09 5.84
N TRP A 91 -17.64 6.27 4.92
CA TRP A 91 -16.26 5.76 5.01
C TRP A 91 -15.24 6.81 4.65
N PHE A 92 -15.54 7.67 3.67
CA PHE A 92 -14.70 8.82 3.36
C PHE A 92 -14.48 9.71 4.60
N TYR A 93 -15.58 10.12 5.26
CA TYR A 93 -15.50 10.95 6.45
C TYR A 93 -14.83 10.23 7.63
N ARG A 94 -15.05 8.93 7.80
CA ARG A 94 -14.40 8.14 8.84
C ARG A 94 -12.87 8.13 8.67
N VAL A 95 -12.38 7.85 7.47
CA VAL A 95 -10.93 7.84 7.19
C VAL A 95 -10.34 9.25 7.36
N GLN A 96 -11.06 10.28 6.91
CA GLN A 96 -10.68 11.68 7.14
C GLN A 96 -10.55 11.99 8.64
N MET A 97 -11.53 11.61 9.45
CA MET A 97 -11.53 11.84 10.89
C MET A 97 -10.47 11.02 11.61
N ALA A 98 -10.21 9.78 11.18
CA ALA A 98 -9.09 8.98 11.69
C ALA A 98 -7.76 9.71 11.48
N GLY A 99 -7.55 10.28 10.27
CA GLY A 99 -6.39 11.13 9.98
C GLY A 99 -6.27 12.37 10.87
N ARG A 100 -7.39 12.91 11.38
CA ARG A 100 -7.39 14.11 12.25
C ARG A 100 -7.30 13.80 13.74
N THR A 101 -7.74 12.63 14.18
CA THR A 101 -7.96 12.35 15.62
C THR A 101 -7.19 11.16 16.15
N VAL A 102 -6.83 10.17 15.31
CA VAL A 102 -6.13 8.95 15.73
C VAL A 102 -4.64 9.12 15.49
N ASP A 103 -3.87 9.35 16.56
CA ASP A 103 -2.44 9.64 16.43
C ASP A 103 -1.63 8.48 15.81
N GLY A 104 -1.92 7.25 16.20
CA GLY A 104 -1.27 6.07 15.64
C GLY A 104 -1.56 5.88 14.14
N PHE A 105 -2.74 6.29 13.67
CA PHE A 105 -3.10 6.27 12.25
C PHE A 105 -2.24 7.27 11.47
N ARG A 106 -2.08 8.50 11.98
CA ARG A 106 -1.21 9.51 11.36
C ARG A 106 0.25 9.09 11.30
N ARG A 107 0.79 8.55 12.39
CA ARG A 107 2.18 8.07 12.42
C ARG A 107 2.38 6.92 11.44
N ALA A 108 1.45 5.99 11.38
CA ALA A 108 1.51 4.88 10.41
C ALA A 108 1.48 5.37 8.96
N MET A 109 0.73 6.45 8.63
CA MET A 109 0.77 7.02 7.28
C MET A 109 2.18 7.50 6.92
N TRP A 110 2.88 8.12 7.87
CA TRP A 110 4.27 8.55 7.71
C TRP A 110 5.23 7.37 7.59
N ASP A 111 5.08 6.35 8.44
CA ASP A 111 5.91 5.15 8.38
C ASP A 111 5.74 4.42 7.04
N MET A 112 4.50 4.32 6.56
CA MET A 112 4.20 3.73 5.26
C MET A 112 4.80 4.53 4.10
N ALA A 113 4.76 5.86 4.17
CA ALA A 113 5.42 6.71 3.18
C ALA A 113 6.94 6.48 3.16
N ARG A 114 7.58 6.38 4.33
CA ARG A 114 9.02 6.08 4.45
C ARG A 114 9.37 4.71 3.89
N LEU A 115 8.55 3.69 4.16
CA LEU A 115 8.72 2.35 3.60
C LEU A 115 8.69 2.39 2.07
N ARG A 116 7.71 3.08 1.48
CA ARG A 116 7.64 3.20 0.01
C ARG A 116 8.80 3.96 -0.59
N VAL A 117 9.21 5.08 0.01
CA VAL A 117 10.38 5.84 -0.46
C VAL A 117 11.65 4.99 -0.40
N ARG A 118 11.83 4.23 0.69
CA ARG A 118 12.92 3.26 0.79
C ARG A 118 12.86 2.24 -0.36
N ASP A 119 11.72 1.57 -0.56
CA ASP A 119 11.62 0.48 -1.54
C ASP A 119 11.79 0.97 -2.98
N VAL A 120 11.31 2.18 -3.29
CA VAL A 120 11.61 2.86 -4.56
C VAL A 120 13.09 3.16 -4.66
N GLY A 121 13.69 3.75 -3.62
CA GLY A 121 15.12 4.07 -3.61
C GLY A 121 16.03 2.85 -3.72
N GLU A 122 15.61 1.70 -3.20
CA GLU A 122 16.33 0.42 -3.30
C GLU A 122 16.16 -0.27 -4.66
N THR A 123 15.22 0.19 -5.49
CA THR A 123 14.99 -0.39 -6.82
C THR A 123 16.21 -0.16 -7.72
N PRO A 124 16.73 -1.21 -8.39
CA PRO A 124 17.77 -1.04 -9.40
C PRO A 124 17.34 -0.03 -10.48
N TRP A 125 18.29 0.76 -10.98
CA TRP A 125 18.03 1.71 -12.05
C TRP A 125 17.61 0.98 -13.34
N ASP A 126 18.32 -0.09 -13.66
CA ASP A 126 18.09 -0.92 -14.82
C ASP A 126 17.10 -2.06 -14.53
N GLY A 127 16.46 -2.57 -15.59
CA GLY A 127 15.60 -3.73 -15.48
C GLY A 127 16.38 -5.00 -15.08
N PRO A 128 15.72 -6.01 -14.46
CA PRO A 128 16.39 -7.21 -13.97
C PRO A 128 17.05 -8.07 -15.06
N ALA A 129 16.73 -7.84 -16.34
CA ALA A 129 17.26 -8.59 -17.48
C ALA A 129 18.29 -7.80 -18.31
N GLU A 130 18.58 -6.55 -17.94
CA GLU A 130 19.47 -5.68 -18.70
C GLU A 130 20.84 -5.57 -18.03
N PRO A 131 21.94 -5.46 -18.80
CA PRO A 131 23.24 -5.15 -18.23
C PRO A 131 23.19 -3.77 -17.55
N PRO A 132 23.88 -3.57 -16.43
CA PRO A 132 23.78 -2.32 -15.68
C PRO A 132 24.34 -1.15 -16.49
N THR A 133 23.55 -0.10 -16.68
CA THR A 133 23.97 1.14 -17.35
C THR A 133 25.01 1.86 -16.49
N TRP A 134 24.82 1.86 -15.17
CA TRP A 134 25.72 2.46 -14.21
C TRP A 134 26.05 1.51 -13.07
N THR A 135 27.32 1.53 -12.66
CA THR A 135 27.78 0.82 -11.46
C THR A 135 28.26 1.82 -10.42
N VAL A 136 28.02 1.48 -9.16
CA VAL A 136 28.44 2.29 -8.01
C VAL A 136 29.28 1.44 -7.06
N PRO A 137 30.26 2.04 -6.35
CA PRO A 137 31.02 1.33 -5.33
C PRO A 137 30.10 0.72 -4.27
N GLY A 138 30.30 -0.56 -3.96
CA GLY A 138 29.59 -1.30 -2.92
C GLY A 138 30.55 -2.03 -1.98
N PRO A 139 30.07 -2.48 -0.82
CA PRO A 139 30.90 -3.16 0.18
C PRO A 139 31.49 -4.49 -0.31
N GLU A 140 30.84 -5.16 -1.27
CA GLU A 140 31.28 -6.44 -1.86
C GLU A 140 31.87 -6.26 -3.28
N GLY A 141 32.16 -5.02 -3.68
CA GLY A 141 32.59 -4.65 -5.03
C GLY A 141 31.57 -3.77 -5.77
N PRO A 142 31.84 -3.41 -7.03
CA PRO A 142 30.92 -2.62 -7.84
C PRO A 142 29.56 -3.30 -7.97
N ARG A 143 28.48 -2.57 -7.69
CA ARG A 143 27.10 -3.06 -7.82
C ARG A 143 26.31 -2.21 -8.83
N PRO A 144 25.21 -2.72 -9.41
CA PRO A 144 24.29 -1.90 -10.19
C PRO A 144 23.79 -0.69 -9.39
N ALA A 145 23.67 0.45 -10.05
CA ALA A 145 23.08 1.65 -9.48
C ALA A 145 21.61 1.41 -9.14
N ARG A 146 21.15 2.01 -8.04
CA ARG A 146 19.74 2.06 -7.63
C ARG A 146 19.19 3.45 -7.89
N ILE A 147 17.86 3.60 -7.88
CA ILE A 147 17.20 4.91 -8.08
C ILE A 147 17.78 5.97 -7.14
N LYS A 148 18.01 5.64 -5.86
CA LYS A 148 18.57 6.59 -4.89
C LYS A 148 20.03 6.99 -5.13
N ASP A 149 20.78 6.19 -5.90
CA ASP A 149 22.18 6.50 -6.23
C ASP A 149 22.26 7.51 -7.37
N VAL A 150 21.28 7.48 -8.28
CA VAL A 150 21.19 8.37 -9.45
C VAL A 150 20.44 9.66 -9.09
N ILE A 151 19.33 9.53 -8.38
CA ILE A 151 18.45 10.63 -8.03
C ILE A 151 18.66 10.99 -6.56
N THR A 152 19.50 12.00 -6.35
CA THR A 152 19.94 12.42 -5.01
C THR A 152 19.09 13.53 -4.39
N SER A 153 18.21 14.16 -5.18
CA SER A 153 17.30 15.20 -4.66
C SER A 153 15.92 14.62 -4.31
N GLU A 154 15.35 15.10 -3.21
CA GLU A 154 13.98 14.74 -2.78
C GLU A 154 12.93 15.04 -3.87
N ARG A 155 13.11 16.17 -4.58
CA ARG A 155 12.26 16.54 -5.73
C ARG A 155 12.37 15.57 -6.89
N GLY A 156 13.56 15.03 -7.15
CA GLY A 156 13.77 14.01 -8.17
C GLY A 156 13.10 12.69 -7.78
N VAL A 157 13.21 12.28 -6.52
CA VAL A 157 12.57 11.05 -6.02
C VAL A 157 11.04 11.16 -6.08
N ALA A 158 10.47 12.33 -5.82
CA ALA A 158 9.03 12.54 -5.99
C ALA A 158 8.57 12.39 -7.46
N ARG A 159 9.43 12.74 -8.44
CA ARG A 159 9.09 12.62 -9.88
C ARG A 159 9.07 11.18 -10.40
N THR A 160 9.78 10.24 -9.77
CA THR A 160 9.66 8.82 -10.16
C THR A 160 8.29 8.24 -9.84
N TRP A 161 7.47 8.96 -9.07
CA TRP A 161 6.11 8.58 -8.70
C TRP A 161 5.04 9.04 -9.70
N SER A 162 5.32 10.06 -10.53
CA SER A 162 4.38 10.48 -11.57
C SER A 162 4.46 9.54 -12.76
N ARG A 163 3.40 8.74 -12.98
CA ARG A 163 3.19 7.90 -14.17
C ARG A 163 3.52 8.69 -15.45
N PRO A 164 4.19 8.09 -16.45
CA PRO A 164 4.01 8.55 -17.82
C PRO A 164 2.53 8.37 -18.19
N ALA A 165 1.96 9.41 -18.80
CA ALA A 165 0.62 9.41 -19.36
C ALA A 165 0.47 8.32 -20.44
#